data_AF-A0A392RIJ7-F1
#
_entry.id   AF-A0A392RIJ7-F1
#
_cell.length_a   1.000
_cell.length_b   1.000
_cell.length_c   1.000
_cell.angle_alpha   90.00
_cell.angle_beta   90.00
_cell.angle_gamma   90.00
#
_symmetry.space_group_name_H-M   'P 1'
#
loop_
_entity.id
_entity.type
_entity.pdbx_description
1 polymer ?
#
loop_
_entity_poly.entity_id
_entity_poly.type
_entity_poly.pdbx_seq_one_letter_code
_entity_poly.pdbx_strand_id
1 'polypeptide(L)' 'MNCKDKFLIISTVVPFGITEDDITSDMFAKDTGKYIEEKKLKVVLISPPSSPVLLP' A
#
# COMPACT_ATOMS: atom_id res chain seq x y z
N MET A 1 -7.56 6.64 -19.92
CA MET A 1 -7.50 7.43 -18.69
C MET A 1 -6.34 6.90 -17.87
N ASN A 2 -5.15 7.52 -17.94
CA ASN A 2 -3.96 6.96 -17.32
C ASN A 2 -3.70 7.69 -16.00
N CYS A 3 -4.23 7.12 -14.91
CA CYS A 3 -3.94 7.58 -13.56
C CYS A 3 -2.42 7.52 -13.32
N LYS A 4 -1.87 8.62 -12.79
CA LYS A 4 -0.42 8.73 -12.50
C LYS A 4 -0.10 8.45 -11.04
N ASP A 5 -1.14 8.23 -10.24
CA ASP A 5 -1.01 7.99 -8.81
C ASP A 5 -0.27 6.69 -8.56
N LYS A 6 0.46 6.69 -7.44
CA LYS A 6 1.32 5.60 -7.01
C LYS A 6 1.12 5.44 -5.52
N PHE A 7 0.98 4.21 -5.08
CA PHE A 7 1.06 3.86 -3.68
C PHE A 7 2.45 3.34 -3.37
N LEU A 8 2.96 3.68 -2.19
CA LEU A 8 4.15 3.08 -1.62
C LEU A 8 3.73 2.37 -0.36
N ILE A 9 3.98 1.06 -0.31
CA ILE A 9 3.84 0.26 0.90
C ILE A 9 5.25 0.09 1.47
N ILE A 10 5.39 0.37 2.76
CA ILE A 10 6.62 0.18 3.51
C ILE A 10 6.30 -0.80 4.64
N SER A 11 7.07 -1.86 4.75
CA SER A 11 6.96 -2.86 5.81
C SER A 11 8.31 -3.06 6.50
N THR A 12 8.26 -3.43 7.77
CA THR A 12 9.42 -3.74 8.61
C THR A 12 9.09 -4.92 9.51
N VAL A 13 10.11 -5.62 9.99
CA VAL A 13 9.94 -6.69 10.98
C VAL A 13 10.06 -6.07 12.36
N VAL A 14 9.06 -6.30 13.21
CA VAL A 14 9.05 -5.82 14.60
C VAL A 14 9.17 -7.00 15.58
N PRO A 15 9.76 -6.79 16.76
CA PRO A 15 9.79 -7.80 17.81
C PRO A 15 8.39 -8.22 18.27
N PHE A 16 8.28 -9.42 18.81
CA PHE A 16 7.04 -9.87 19.45
C PHE A 16 6.72 -9.03 20.69
N GLY A 17 5.45 -8.71 20.90
CA GLY A 17 4.98 -7.94 22.06
C GLY A 17 4.91 -6.42 21.85
N ILE A 18 5.30 -5.92 20.68
CA ILE A 18 5.06 -4.54 20.27
C ILE A 18 3.54 -4.31 20.15
N THR A 19 3.05 -3.25 20.77
CA THR A 19 1.65 -2.81 20.70
C THR A 19 1.48 -1.68 19.69
N GLU A 20 0.24 -1.30 19.37
CA GLU A 20 -0.03 -0.21 18.43
C GLU A 20 0.54 1.13 18.91
N ASP A 21 0.55 1.39 20.22
CA ASP A 21 1.09 2.61 20.83
C ASP A 21 2.62 2.72 20.69
N ASP A 22 3.32 1.60 20.55
CA ASP A 22 4.78 1.54 20.35
C ASP A 22 5.17 1.81 18.88
N ILE A 23 4.19 1.81 17.95
CA ILE A 23 4.45 2.01 16.53
C ILE A 23 4.70 3.48 16.24
N THR A 24 5.94 3.80 15.85
CA THR A 24 6.36 5.16 15.52
C THR A 24 6.80 5.28 14.06
N SER A 25 6.75 6.49 13.50
CA SER A 25 7.19 6.74 12.11
C SER A 25 8.66 6.38 11.88
N ASP A 26 9.50 6.45 12.92
CA ASP A 26 10.94 6.13 12.87
C ASP A 26 11.21 4.63 12.66
N MET A 27 10.21 3.77 12.89
CA MET A 27 10.32 2.33 12.60
C MET A 27 10.40 2.04 11.09
N PHE A 28 9.88 2.95 10.27
CA PHE A 28 9.85 2.84 8.81
C PHE A 28 10.92 3.70 8.11
N ALA A 29 11.74 4.41 8.87
CA ALA A 29 12.84 5.20 8.33
C ALA A 29 13.93 4.26 7.78
N LYS A 30 14.53 4.64 6.65
CA LYS A 30 15.70 3.98 6.08
C LYS A 30 16.97 4.44 6.80
N ASP A 31 17.05 4.24 8.11
CA ASP A 31 18.31 4.36 8.82
C ASP A 31 19.17 3.10 8.61
N THR A 32 20.48 3.26 8.68
CA THR A 32 21.45 2.22 8.35
C THR A 32 21.39 1.11 9.40
N GLY A 33 20.62 0.06 9.16
CA GLY A 33 20.57 -1.13 10.02
C GLY A 33 19.19 -1.78 10.16
N LYS A 34 18.10 -1.08 9.82
CA LYS A 34 16.75 -1.67 9.87
C LYS A 34 16.38 -2.36 8.56
N TYR A 35 15.76 -3.53 8.67
CA TYR A 35 15.18 -4.21 7.52
C TYR A 35 13.89 -3.51 7.11
N ILE A 36 13.88 -2.93 5.91
CA ILE A 36 12.71 -2.28 5.33
C ILE A 36 12.43 -2.91 3.97
N GLU A 37 11.20 -3.37 3.76
CA GLU A 37 10.70 -3.77 2.45
C GLU A 37 9.83 -2.65 1.86
N GLU A 38 10.09 -2.29 0.61
CA GLU A 38 9.32 -1.28 -0.11
C GLU A 38 8.64 -1.87 -1.34
N LYS A 39 7.34 -1.64 -1.46
CA LYS A 39 6.56 -2.03 -2.63
C LYS A 39 5.84 -0.83 -3.24
N LYS A 40 6.24 -0.49 -4.47
CA LYS A 40 5.59 0.55 -5.25
C LYS A 40 4.50 -0.04 -6.15
N LEU A 41 3.27 0.41 -5.95
CA LEU A 41 2.10 -0.03 -6.72
C LEU A 41 1.64 1.07 -7.66
N LYS A 42 1.26 0.68 -8.88
CA LYS A 42 0.63 1.58 -9.87
C LYS A 42 -0.89 1.47 -9.74
N VAL A 43 -1.58 2.60 -9.93
CA VAL A 43 -3.04 2.64 -9.95
C VAL A 43 -3.56 2.37 -11.36
N VAL A 44 -4.53 1.47 -11.46
CA VAL A 44 -5.27 1.20 -12.70
C VAL A 44 -6.73 1.56 -12.47
N LEU A 45 -7.25 2.49 -13.26
CA LEU A 45 -8.67 2.85 -13.24
C LEU A 45 -9.41 1.95 -14.23
N ILE A 46 -10.42 1.24 -13.74
CA ILE A 46 -11.22 0.30 -14.52
C ILE A 46 -12.66 0.82 -14.55
N SER A 47 -13.24 0.93 -15.75
CA SER A 47 -14.66 1.24 -15.90
C SER A 47 -15.50 0.06 -15.42
N PRO A 48 -16.67 0.30 -14.80
CA PRO A 48 -17.57 -0.77 -14.42
C PRO A 48 -17.95 -1.61 -15.65
N PRO A 49 -18.17 -2.93 -15.49
CA PRO A 49 -18.65 -3.77 -16.58
C PRO A 49 -19.98 -3.22 -17.11
N SER A 50 -20.20 -3.30 -18.41
CA SER A 50 -21.46 -2.88 -19.03
C SER A 50 -22.63 -3.63 -18.40
N SER A 51 -23.63 -2.92 -17.88
CA SER A 51 -24.87 -3.54 -17.42
C SER A 51 -25.51 -4.36 -18.54
N PRO A 52 -26.10 -5.53 -18.24
CA PRO A 52 -26.87 -6.26 -19.23
C PRO A 52 -28.02 -5.37 -19.72
N VAL A 53 -28.19 -5.30 -21.04
CA VAL A 53 -29.32 -4.61 -21.65
C VAL A 53 -30.57 -5.40 -21.28
N LEU A 54 -31.45 -4.81 -20.47
CA LEU A 54 -32.80 -5.34 -20.28
C LEU A 54 -33.56 -5.09 -21.59
N LEU A 55 -33.74 -6.15 -22.38
CA LEU A 55 -34.63 -6.11 -23.54
C LEU A 55 -36.08 -6.11 -23.04
N PRO A 56 -36.97 -5.31 -23.68
CA PRO A 56 -38.37 -5.20 -23.28
C PRO A 56 -39.16 -6.50 -23.45
#